data_AF-A0AAV2H7S5-F1
#
_entry.id   AF-A0AAV2H7S5-F1
#
_cell.length_a   1.000
_cell.length_b   1.000
_cell.length_c   1.000
_cell.angle_alpha   90.00
_cell.angle_beta   90.00
_cell.angle_gamma   90.00
#
_symmetry.space_group_name_H-M   'P 1'
#
loop_
_entity.id
_entity.type
_entity.pdbx_description
1 polymer ?
#
loop_
_entity_poly.entity_id
_entity_poly.type
_entity_poly.pdbx_seq_one_letter_code
_entity_poly.pdbx_strand_id
1 'polypeptide(L)'
;RLTLQSKCRETSSHSKYFNDLGLMMFLELNLTDVQKSISAFLVQISTGKPSELASELQGKKDPVQFYIILQLLKTTFLKKDLQSLEFIKAYLAKTKAALLRRLAPSVPPPCFALMIRLLVQLLNCLSRDCAYKDLSKICPEIIQILRSCKKKDPRTYDDAMPTLQALMFRQTPSVRNCVIDLFKAENCYPFSFDMHLVQAVKSSLSPVLVLDHDTAAKKFTNGWIKLFGNFQVHSISVMIHVPTEADHRQHNTTPLKDINDSLWLNQIEMLRDLSHKHIITLFAYNTRHMPQFYVMEDYKHEGNDNFQEYLVHLSINKTYLPEATLLNYLFQAASALEYCHSKGVVHRNITAASFVVSGSETVKLSGFHLSFFLKPTENEKVLGNNNICLKS
;
A
#
# COMPACT_ATOMS: atom_id res chain seq x y z
N ARG A 1 22.71 -28.60 9.00
CA ARG A 1 22.65 -29.80 9.88
C ARG A 1 23.26 -29.50 11.25
N LEU A 2 24.54 -29.16 11.35
CA LEU A 2 25.21 -28.86 12.63
C LEU A 2 24.53 -27.74 13.44
N THR A 3 24.17 -26.63 12.80
CA THR A 3 23.44 -25.51 13.43
C THR A 3 22.00 -25.86 13.83
N LEU A 4 21.35 -26.78 13.12
CA LEU A 4 20.01 -27.29 13.44
C LEU A 4 20.08 -28.26 14.63
N GLN A 5 21.09 -29.13 14.65
CA GLN A 5 21.34 -30.06 15.75
C GLN A 5 21.72 -29.34 17.06
N SER A 6 22.48 -28.24 16.99
CA SER A 6 22.80 -27.44 18.17
C SER A 6 21.54 -26.72 18.71
N LYS A 7 20.78 -26.03 17.83
CA LYS A 7 19.60 -25.27 18.24
C LYS A 7 18.42 -26.13 18.72
N CYS A 8 18.22 -27.33 18.16
CA CYS A 8 17.18 -28.25 18.66
C CYS A 8 17.51 -28.82 20.06
N ARG A 9 18.80 -28.84 20.46
CA ARG A 9 19.21 -29.27 21.80
C ARG A 9 19.08 -28.17 22.85
N GLU A 10 19.04 -26.90 22.43
CA GLU A 10 19.13 -25.75 23.35
C GLU A 10 17.79 -25.38 24.02
N THR A 11 16.62 -25.59 23.42
CA THR A 11 15.30 -25.34 24.06
C THR A 11 14.13 -26.09 23.42
N SER A 12 13.08 -26.38 24.22
CA SER A 12 11.83 -27.02 23.74
C SER A 12 11.02 -26.14 22.76
N SER A 13 11.14 -24.81 22.86
CA SER A 13 10.46 -23.87 21.95
C SER A 13 11.04 -23.88 20.54
N HIS A 14 12.36 -24.01 20.39
CA HIS A 14 13.03 -24.08 19.09
C HIS A 14 12.76 -25.43 18.41
N SER A 15 12.72 -26.53 19.16
CA SER A 15 12.29 -27.85 18.66
C SER A 15 10.88 -27.79 18.06
N LYS A 16 9.95 -27.08 18.71
CA LYS A 16 8.58 -26.86 18.19
C LYS A 16 8.59 -26.02 16.91
N TYR A 17 9.35 -24.92 16.87
CA TYR A 17 9.48 -24.07 15.68
C TYR A 17 10.09 -24.82 14.47
N PHE A 18 11.12 -25.65 14.70
CA PHE A 18 11.73 -26.47 13.66
C PHE A 18 10.83 -27.65 13.22
N ASN A 19 10.01 -28.19 14.14
CA ASN A 19 8.94 -29.14 13.80
C ASN A 19 7.84 -28.47 12.96
N ASP A 20 7.41 -27.26 13.32
CA ASP A 20 6.37 -26.51 12.61
C ASP A 20 6.82 -26.11 11.20
N LEU A 21 8.12 -25.85 10.99
CA LEU A 21 8.74 -25.65 9.67
C LEU A 21 9.05 -26.96 8.94
N GLY A 22 8.78 -28.13 9.54
CA GLY A 22 9.09 -29.45 9.00
C GLY A 22 10.58 -29.69 8.75
N LEU A 23 11.47 -28.93 9.41
CA LEU A 23 12.93 -28.98 9.16
C LEU A 23 13.63 -30.14 9.90
N MET A 24 12.92 -30.88 10.74
CA MET A 24 13.46 -32.06 11.42
C MET A 24 13.76 -33.22 10.44
N MET A 25 13.09 -33.26 9.27
CA MET A 25 13.34 -34.23 8.20
C MET A 25 14.78 -34.18 7.63
N PHE A 26 15.50 -33.08 7.86
CA PHE A 26 16.87 -32.89 7.36
C PHE A 26 17.95 -33.50 8.26
N LEU A 27 17.59 -34.00 9.45
CA LEU A 27 18.55 -34.55 10.40
C LEU A 27 19.01 -35.97 10.06
N GLU A 28 18.21 -36.72 9.29
CA GLU A 28 18.42 -38.15 8.99
C GLU A 28 19.05 -38.42 7.60
N LEU A 29 19.39 -37.38 6.83
CA LEU A 29 19.85 -37.54 5.45
C LEU A 29 21.37 -37.72 5.33
N ASN A 30 21.76 -38.59 4.41
CA ASN A 30 23.13 -38.63 3.89
C ASN A 30 23.32 -37.51 2.83
N LEU A 31 24.09 -36.47 3.19
CA LEU A 31 24.23 -35.25 2.39
C LEU A 31 24.91 -35.49 1.02
N THR A 32 25.84 -36.45 0.93
CA THR A 32 26.56 -36.75 -0.30
C THR A 32 25.67 -37.44 -1.35
N ASP A 33 24.81 -38.36 -0.91
CA ASP A 33 23.88 -39.07 -1.81
C ASP A 33 22.77 -38.13 -2.29
N VAL A 34 22.31 -37.25 -1.40
CA VAL A 34 21.36 -36.19 -1.73
C VAL A 34 21.98 -35.26 -2.77
N GLN A 35 23.21 -34.76 -2.59
CA GLN A 35 23.89 -33.89 -3.55
C GLN A 35 24.04 -34.51 -4.94
N LYS A 36 24.46 -35.78 -5.04
CA LYS A 36 24.56 -36.48 -6.33
C LYS A 36 23.19 -36.60 -7.01
N SER A 37 22.18 -37.05 -6.26
CA SER A 37 20.80 -37.18 -6.74
C SER A 37 20.23 -35.85 -7.24
N ILE A 38 20.48 -34.75 -6.51
CA ILE A 38 20.09 -33.40 -6.91
C ILE A 38 20.77 -32.99 -8.22
N SER A 39 22.09 -33.13 -8.32
CA SER A 39 22.84 -32.69 -9.51
C SER A 39 22.37 -33.41 -10.78
N ALA A 40 22.13 -34.72 -10.70
CA ALA A 40 21.61 -35.50 -11.81
C ALA A 40 20.18 -35.07 -12.20
N PHE A 41 19.32 -34.83 -11.21
CA PHE A 41 17.93 -34.45 -11.45
C PHE A 41 17.80 -33.04 -12.05
N LEU A 42 18.63 -32.08 -11.62
CA LEU A 42 18.65 -30.74 -12.19
C LEU A 42 19.07 -30.72 -13.67
N VAL A 43 20.00 -31.60 -14.07
CA VAL A 43 20.36 -31.77 -15.48
C VAL A 43 19.16 -32.28 -16.27
N GLN A 44 18.43 -33.26 -15.75
CA GLN A 44 17.22 -33.78 -16.41
C GLN A 44 16.14 -32.71 -16.59
N ILE A 45 15.94 -31.81 -15.61
CA ILE A 45 14.96 -30.72 -15.71
C ILE A 45 15.26 -29.79 -16.90
N SER A 46 16.54 -29.59 -17.24
CA SER A 46 16.92 -28.73 -18.37
C SER A 46 16.65 -29.31 -19.75
N THR A 47 16.48 -30.63 -19.87
CA THR A 47 16.34 -31.34 -21.16
C THR A 47 15.07 -32.18 -21.29
N GLY A 48 14.38 -32.44 -20.19
CA GLY A 48 13.24 -33.34 -20.10
C GLY A 48 11.88 -32.64 -20.12
N LYS A 49 10.81 -33.45 -20.16
CA LYS A 49 9.43 -32.95 -20.06
C LYS A 49 9.08 -32.62 -18.60
N PRO A 50 8.64 -31.39 -18.27
CA PRO A 50 8.39 -30.99 -16.89
C PRO A 50 7.37 -31.85 -16.14
N SER A 51 6.32 -32.34 -16.81
CA SER A 51 5.23 -33.12 -16.20
C SER A 51 5.65 -34.52 -15.74
N GLU A 52 6.52 -35.18 -16.51
CA GLU A 52 7.02 -36.52 -16.21
C GLU A 52 7.97 -36.46 -15.00
N LEU A 53 8.93 -35.53 -15.05
CA LEU A 53 9.89 -35.30 -13.98
C LEU A 53 9.23 -34.78 -12.69
N ALA A 54 8.19 -33.94 -12.78
CA ALA A 54 7.41 -33.50 -11.64
C ALA A 54 6.79 -34.69 -10.87
N SER A 55 6.25 -35.67 -11.60
CA SER A 55 5.67 -36.88 -11.01
C SER A 55 6.73 -37.76 -10.35
N GLU A 56 7.92 -37.86 -10.96
CA GLU A 56 9.05 -38.57 -10.37
C GLU A 56 9.51 -37.89 -9.07
N LEU A 57 9.59 -36.56 -9.05
CA LEU A 57 10.00 -35.79 -7.88
C LEU A 57 9.04 -35.97 -6.71
N GLN A 58 7.73 -35.92 -6.95
CA GLN A 58 6.71 -36.17 -5.92
C GLN A 58 6.90 -37.55 -5.26
N GLY A 59 7.42 -38.54 -5.98
CA GLY A 59 7.73 -39.87 -5.45
C GLY A 59 9.02 -39.97 -4.63
N LYS A 60 9.87 -38.93 -4.59
CA LYS A 60 11.11 -38.92 -3.79
C LYS A 60 10.83 -38.53 -2.34
N LYS A 61 11.79 -38.80 -1.44
CA LYS A 61 11.72 -38.37 -0.03
C LYS A 61 11.60 -36.84 0.08
N ASP A 62 10.80 -36.36 1.04
CA ASP A 62 10.50 -34.94 1.26
C ASP A 62 11.72 -34.00 1.22
N PRO A 63 12.88 -34.36 1.82
CA PRO A 63 14.03 -33.45 1.81
C PRO A 63 14.68 -33.28 0.43
N VAL A 64 14.60 -34.31 -0.41
CA VAL A 64 15.06 -34.26 -1.80
C VAL A 64 14.16 -33.31 -2.60
N GLN A 65 12.84 -33.42 -2.40
CA GLN A 65 11.88 -32.50 -2.99
C GLN A 65 12.17 -31.05 -2.57
N PHE A 66 12.34 -30.81 -1.27
CA PHE A 66 12.63 -29.47 -0.75
C PHE A 66 13.90 -28.86 -1.35
N TYR A 67 15.00 -29.61 -1.41
CA TYR A 67 16.26 -29.07 -1.93
C TYR A 67 16.17 -28.77 -3.43
N ILE A 68 15.52 -29.64 -4.21
CA ILE A 68 15.33 -29.40 -5.65
C ILE A 68 14.49 -28.13 -5.86
N ILE A 69 13.38 -27.98 -5.14
CA ILE A 69 12.55 -26.76 -5.20
C ILE A 69 13.34 -25.52 -4.76
N LEU A 70 14.14 -25.60 -3.70
CA LEU A 70 15.02 -24.51 -3.28
C LEU A 70 16.01 -24.11 -4.38
N GLN A 71 16.62 -25.08 -5.04
CA GLN A 71 17.61 -24.81 -6.09
C GLN A 71 16.97 -24.25 -7.36
N LEU A 72 15.76 -24.69 -7.72
CA LEU A 72 14.98 -24.11 -8.81
C LEU A 72 14.60 -22.67 -8.48
N LEU A 73 14.05 -22.40 -7.28
CA LEU A 73 13.72 -21.05 -6.84
C LEU A 73 14.96 -20.13 -6.80
N LYS A 74 16.12 -20.65 -6.36
CA LYS A 74 17.39 -19.92 -6.41
C LYS A 74 17.80 -19.60 -7.85
N THR A 75 17.63 -20.54 -8.77
CA THR A 75 17.94 -20.35 -10.20
C THR A 75 17.00 -19.33 -10.81
N THR A 76 15.70 -19.40 -10.53
CA THR A 76 14.72 -18.37 -10.90
C THR A 76 15.11 -17.00 -10.31
N PHE A 77 15.54 -16.94 -9.05
CA PHE A 77 15.89 -15.67 -8.42
C PHE A 77 17.13 -15.01 -9.04
N LEU A 78 18.17 -15.81 -9.34
CA LEU A 78 19.43 -15.31 -9.88
C LEU A 78 19.39 -15.07 -11.39
N LYS A 79 18.75 -15.99 -12.13
CA LYS A 79 18.77 -16.01 -13.60
C LYS A 79 17.43 -15.64 -14.24
N LYS A 80 16.38 -15.44 -13.44
CA LYS A 80 15.02 -15.16 -13.93
C LYS A 80 14.53 -16.27 -14.88
N ASP A 81 14.91 -17.50 -14.53
CA ASP A 81 14.68 -18.69 -15.35
C ASP A 81 13.20 -19.11 -15.36
N LEU A 82 12.61 -19.06 -16.55
CA LEU A 82 11.21 -19.43 -16.79
C LEU A 82 11.00 -20.94 -16.74
N GLN A 83 11.99 -21.74 -17.16
CA GLN A 83 11.89 -23.21 -17.16
C GLN A 83 11.71 -23.75 -15.74
N SER A 84 12.44 -23.19 -14.77
CA SER A 84 12.27 -23.51 -13.35
C SER A 84 10.83 -23.21 -12.86
N LEU A 85 10.21 -22.12 -13.31
CA LEU A 85 8.81 -21.80 -12.95
C LEU A 85 7.81 -22.76 -13.60
N GLU A 86 8.02 -23.11 -14.87
CA GLU A 86 7.21 -24.10 -15.58
C GLU A 86 7.26 -25.47 -14.89
N PHE A 87 8.45 -25.88 -14.44
CA PHE A 87 8.63 -27.10 -13.67
C PHE A 87 7.88 -27.02 -12.33
N ILE A 88 8.01 -25.92 -11.58
CA ILE A 88 7.31 -25.75 -10.30
C ILE A 88 5.79 -25.82 -10.49
N LYS A 89 5.25 -25.23 -11.56
CA LYS A 89 3.82 -25.39 -11.90
C LYS A 89 3.44 -26.85 -12.13
N ALA A 90 4.23 -27.58 -12.91
CA ALA A 90 3.99 -29.00 -13.18
C ALA A 90 4.06 -29.83 -11.88
N TYR A 91 5.00 -29.50 -10.99
CA TYR A 91 5.14 -30.10 -9.68
C TYR A 91 3.96 -29.84 -8.74
N LEU A 92 3.28 -28.71 -8.87
CA LEU A 92 2.05 -28.40 -8.13
C LEU A 92 0.78 -28.96 -8.77
N ALA A 93 0.83 -29.36 -10.03
CA ALA A 93 -0.32 -29.89 -10.74
C ALA A 93 -0.74 -31.25 -10.16
N LYS A 94 -2.06 -31.50 -10.13
CA LYS A 94 -2.58 -32.83 -9.78
C LYS A 94 -2.17 -33.82 -10.87
N THR A 95 -1.36 -34.80 -10.52
CA THR A 95 -1.04 -35.92 -11.41
C THR A 95 -2.27 -36.84 -11.53
N LYS A 96 -2.54 -37.39 -12.73
CA LYS A 96 -3.66 -38.34 -12.94
C LYS A 96 -3.59 -39.53 -11.98
N ALA A 97 -2.39 -39.94 -11.58
CA ALA A 97 -2.14 -41.00 -10.60
C ALA A 97 -2.59 -40.64 -9.17
N ALA A 98 -2.52 -39.35 -8.78
CA ALA A 98 -2.95 -38.87 -7.46
C ALA A 98 -4.48 -38.83 -7.30
N LEU A 99 -5.23 -38.68 -8.41
CA LEU A 99 -6.70 -38.76 -8.43
C LEU A 99 -7.20 -40.20 -8.22
N LEU A 100 -6.40 -41.21 -8.58
CA LEU A 100 -6.76 -42.63 -8.53
C LEU A 100 -6.29 -43.34 -7.25
N ARG A 101 -5.29 -42.80 -6.52
CA ARG A 101 -4.75 -43.40 -5.28
C ARG A 101 -5.07 -42.53 -4.06
N ARG A 102 -5.74 -43.11 -3.05
CA ARG A 102 -6.00 -42.47 -1.73
C ARG A 102 -4.73 -42.12 -0.93
N LEU A 103 -3.57 -42.61 -1.33
CA LEU A 103 -2.24 -42.41 -0.73
C LEU A 103 -1.29 -41.66 -1.70
N ALA A 104 -1.80 -40.65 -2.41
CA ALA A 104 -1.00 -39.92 -3.38
C ALA A 104 0.23 -39.28 -2.73
N PRO A 105 1.42 -39.34 -3.37
CA PRO A 105 2.56 -38.56 -2.94
C PRO A 105 2.18 -37.08 -2.91
N SER A 106 2.28 -36.47 -1.72
CA SER A 106 1.91 -35.09 -1.47
C SER A 106 3.17 -34.24 -1.51
N VAL A 107 3.09 -33.09 -2.18
CA VAL A 107 4.08 -32.01 -2.00
C VAL A 107 4.24 -31.74 -0.49
N PRO A 108 5.47 -31.75 0.05
CA PRO A 108 5.68 -31.55 1.48
C PRO A 108 5.27 -30.13 1.92
N PRO A 109 4.63 -29.96 3.09
CA PRO A 109 4.27 -28.63 3.62
C PRO A 109 5.39 -27.59 3.58
N PRO A 110 6.66 -27.91 3.92
CA PRO A 110 7.76 -26.95 3.86
C PRO A 110 8.04 -26.40 2.45
N CYS A 111 7.72 -27.17 1.40
CA CYS A 111 7.89 -26.71 0.02
C CYS A 111 6.91 -25.58 -0.31
N PHE A 112 5.65 -25.65 0.16
CA PHE A 112 4.67 -24.58 -0.04
C PHE A 112 5.11 -23.29 0.65
N ALA A 113 5.52 -23.37 1.92
CA ALA A 113 6.01 -22.22 2.66
C ALA A 113 7.24 -21.58 1.99
N LEU A 114 8.16 -22.41 1.49
CA LEU A 114 9.34 -21.94 0.76
C LEU A 114 8.98 -21.22 -0.54
N MET A 115 8.09 -21.82 -1.34
CA MET A 115 7.61 -21.24 -2.61
C MET A 115 6.92 -19.90 -2.36
N ILE A 116 5.99 -19.83 -1.41
CA ILE A 116 5.27 -18.57 -1.09
C ILE A 116 6.26 -17.46 -0.73
N ARG A 117 7.13 -17.70 0.25
CA ARG A 117 8.06 -16.67 0.76
C ARG A 117 9.04 -16.19 -0.32
N LEU A 118 9.69 -17.11 -1.03
CA LEU A 118 10.69 -16.75 -2.03
C LEU A 118 10.09 -16.12 -3.28
N LEU A 119 8.91 -16.55 -3.72
CA LEU A 119 8.24 -15.98 -4.89
C LEU A 119 7.67 -14.59 -4.63
N VAL A 120 7.08 -14.34 -3.45
CA VAL A 120 6.66 -12.99 -3.04
C VAL A 120 7.88 -12.07 -2.95
N GLN A 121 9.00 -12.55 -2.39
CA GLN A 121 10.23 -11.77 -2.35
C GLN A 121 10.82 -11.53 -3.76
N LEU A 122 10.72 -12.51 -4.67
CA LEU A 122 11.11 -12.34 -6.06
C LEU A 122 10.28 -11.25 -6.75
N LEU A 123 8.95 -11.26 -6.59
CA LEU A 123 8.09 -10.19 -7.11
C LEU A 123 8.49 -8.82 -6.55
N ASN A 124 8.83 -8.74 -5.26
CA ASN A 124 9.33 -7.52 -4.64
C ASN A 124 10.66 -7.05 -5.24
N CYS A 125 11.60 -7.95 -5.52
CA CYS A 125 12.84 -7.63 -6.22
C CYS A 125 12.58 -7.18 -7.67
N LEU A 126 11.75 -7.91 -8.41
CA LEU A 126 11.35 -7.56 -9.77
C LEU A 126 10.63 -6.22 -9.85
N SER A 127 9.87 -5.85 -8.80
CA SER A 127 9.19 -4.54 -8.74
C SER A 127 10.15 -3.35 -8.70
N ARG A 128 11.42 -3.57 -8.37
CA ARG A 128 12.49 -2.56 -8.33
C ARG A 128 13.36 -2.57 -9.60
N ASP A 129 13.26 -3.61 -10.43
CA ASP A 129 14.10 -3.82 -11.61
C ASP A 129 13.29 -3.54 -12.89
N CYS A 130 13.04 -2.25 -13.15
CA CYS A 130 12.21 -1.77 -14.27
C CYS A 130 12.80 -2.10 -15.66
N ALA A 131 14.07 -2.48 -15.74
CA ALA A 131 14.78 -2.71 -17.01
C ALA A 131 14.59 -4.14 -17.55
N TYR A 132 13.99 -5.04 -16.76
CA TYR A 132 13.84 -6.44 -17.17
C TYR A 132 12.70 -6.61 -18.20
N LYS A 133 13.06 -6.99 -19.42
CA LYS A 133 12.14 -7.06 -20.57
C LYS A 133 11.07 -8.17 -20.47
N ASP A 134 11.33 -9.25 -19.74
CA ASP A 134 10.42 -10.41 -19.67
C ASP A 134 9.53 -10.43 -18.40
N LEU A 135 9.38 -9.29 -17.69
CA LEU A 135 8.48 -9.20 -16.53
C LEU A 135 7.05 -9.64 -16.87
N SER A 136 6.57 -9.32 -18.08
CA SER A 136 5.23 -9.71 -18.56
C SER A 136 5.04 -11.23 -18.71
N LYS A 137 6.12 -12.00 -18.82
CA LYS A 137 6.07 -13.48 -18.88
C LYS A 137 6.26 -14.09 -17.50
N ILE A 138 7.20 -13.59 -16.71
CA ILE A 138 7.53 -14.17 -15.40
C ILE A 138 6.46 -13.89 -14.33
N CYS A 139 5.89 -12.68 -14.29
CA CYS A 139 4.95 -12.34 -13.23
C CYS A 139 3.68 -13.21 -13.23
N PRO A 140 3.00 -13.45 -14.38
CA PRO A 140 1.83 -14.34 -14.41
C PRO A 140 2.12 -15.76 -13.92
N GLU A 141 3.30 -16.28 -14.26
CA GLU A 141 3.79 -17.60 -13.85
C GLU A 141 3.93 -17.71 -12.33
N ILE A 142 4.54 -16.71 -11.72
CA ILE A 142 4.66 -16.61 -10.26
C ILE A 142 3.28 -16.55 -9.60
N ILE A 143 2.37 -15.72 -10.12
CA ILE A 143 1.02 -15.58 -9.56
C ILE A 143 0.24 -16.90 -9.63
N GLN A 144 0.37 -17.67 -10.72
CA GLN A 144 -0.28 -18.97 -10.84
C GLN A 144 0.22 -19.99 -9.80
N ILE A 145 1.53 -19.98 -9.53
CA ILE A 145 2.15 -20.80 -8.49
C ILE A 145 1.65 -20.38 -7.10
N LEU A 146 1.62 -19.08 -6.81
CA LEU A 146 1.13 -18.55 -5.53
C LEU A 146 -0.33 -18.93 -5.28
N ARG A 147 -1.21 -18.82 -6.28
CA ARG A 147 -2.62 -19.26 -6.19
C ARG A 147 -2.74 -20.76 -5.89
N SER A 148 -1.88 -21.59 -6.47
CA SER A 148 -1.84 -23.02 -6.20
C SER A 148 -1.38 -23.32 -4.78
N CYS A 149 -0.38 -22.58 -4.29
CA CYS A 149 0.13 -22.71 -2.93
C CYS A 149 -0.88 -22.25 -1.88
N LYS A 150 -1.60 -21.13 -2.10
CA LYS A 150 -2.65 -20.62 -1.20
C LYS A 150 -3.69 -21.68 -0.81
N LYS A 151 -4.13 -22.49 -1.79
CA LYS A 151 -5.12 -23.56 -1.57
C LYS A 151 -4.63 -24.66 -0.63
N LYS A 152 -3.31 -24.77 -0.43
CA LYS A 152 -2.65 -25.84 0.33
C LYS A 152 -2.04 -25.36 1.64
N ASP A 153 -1.54 -24.13 1.67
CA ASP A 153 -0.99 -23.47 2.86
C ASP A 153 -1.49 -22.02 2.95
N PRO A 154 -2.75 -21.82 3.40
CA PRO A 154 -3.32 -20.49 3.51
C PRO A 154 -2.63 -19.63 4.58
N ARG A 155 -2.14 -20.23 5.66
CA ARG A 155 -1.49 -19.50 6.77
C ARG A 155 -0.24 -18.77 6.30
N THR A 156 0.68 -19.46 5.63
CA THR A 156 1.90 -18.82 5.12
C THR A 156 1.59 -17.79 4.01
N TYR A 157 0.52 -18.02 3.25
CA TYR A 157 0.07 -17.06 2.24
C TYR A 157 -0.45 -15.77 2.88
N ASP A 158 -1.26 -15.88 3.94
CA ASP A 158 -1.80 -14.74 4.68
C ASP A 158 -0.68 -13.95 5.37
N ASP A 159 0.37 -14.61 5.88
CA ASP A 159 1.58 -13.95 6.41
C ASP A 159 2.30 -13.10 5.34
N ALA A 160 2.25 -13.51 4.07
CA ALA A 160 2.86 -12.79 2.96
C ALA A 160 1.97 -11.69 2.37
N MET A 161 0.70 -11.62 2.77
CA MET A 161 -0.31 -10.70 2.25
C MET A 161 0.10 -9.22 2.33
N PRO A 162 0.70 -8.70 3.41
CA PRO A 162 1.08 -7.28 3.47
C PRO A 162 2.10 -6.89 2.39
N THR A 163 3.01 -7.81 2.06
CA THR A 163 4.01 -7.58 1.00
C THR A 163 3.34 -7.59 -0.38
N LEU A 164 2.43 -8.53 -0.61
CA LEU A 164 1.62 -8.57 -1.84
C LEU A 164 0.78 -7.29 -1.99
N GLN A 165 0.13 -6.83 -0.93
CA GLN A 165 -0.63 -5.57 -0.95
C GLN A 165 0.26 -4.39 -1.33
N ALA A 166 1.46 -4.27 -0.74
CA ALA A 166 2.41 -3.21 -1.08
C ALA A 166 2.90 -3.26 -2.54
N LEU A 167 2.93 -4.44 -3.16
CA LEU A 167 3.33 -4.59 -4.56
C LEU A 167 2.33 -3.97 -5.55
N MET A 168 1.06 -3.81 -5.15
CA MET A 168 0.08 -3.09 -5.95
C MET A 168 0.45 -1.60 -6.12
N PHE A 169 1.20 -1.00 -5.19
CA PHE A 169 1.53 0.43 -5.21
C PHE A 169 2.96 0.72 -5.69
N ARG A 170 3.62 -0.27 -6.33
CA ARG A 170 4.96 -0.10 -6.90
C ARG A 170 4.89 0.50 -8.29
N GLN A 171 5.95 1.21 -8.70
CA GLN A 171 6.00 1.90 -9.98
C GLN A 171 5.97 0.96 -11.20
N THR A 172 6.49 -0.26 -11.06
CA THR A 172 6.58 -1.27 -12.15
C THR A 172 5.21 -1.83 -12.55
N PRO A 173 4.66 -1.46 -13.73
CA PRO A 173 3.28 -1.81 -14.10
C PRO A 173 3.04 -3.31 -14.26
N SER A 174 4.02 -4.07 -14.76
CA SER A 174 3.88 -5.52 -14.96
C SER A 174 3.64 -6.27 -13.65
N VAL A 175 4.42 -5.96 -12.61
CA VAL A 175 4.25 -6.56 -11.27
C VAL A 175 2.94 -6.09 -10.66
N ARG A 176 2.68 -4.78 -10.69
CA ARG A 176 1.45 -4.17 -10.17
C ARG A 176 0.20 -4.82 -10.75
N ASN A 177 0.09 -4.88 -12.08
CA ASN A 177 -1.06 -5.45 -12.78
C ASN A 177 -1.26 -6.92 -12.45
N CYS A 178 -0.18 -7.71 -12.40
CA CYS A 178 -0.26 -9.13 -12.04
C CYS A 178 -0.78 -9.34 -10.62
N VAL A 179 -0.38 -8.49 -9.67
CA VAL A 179 -0.89 -8.54 -8.29
C VAL A 179 -2.33 -8.03 -8.21
N ILE A 180 -2.69 -6.97 -8.93
CA ILE A 180 -4.10 -6.53 -9.02
C ILE A 180 -4.99 -7.68 -9.53
N ASP A 181 -4.56 -8.39 -10.58
CA ASP A 181 -5.29 -9.53 -11.12
C ASP A 181 -5.38 -10.70 -10.13
N LEU A 182 -4.37 -10.90 -9.28
CA LEU A 182 -4.42 -11.84 -8.17
C LEU A 182 -5.54 -11.48 -7.19
N PHE A 183 -5.55 -10.25 -6.68
CA PHE A 183 -6.53 -9.81 -5.68
C PHE A 183 -7.95 -9.73 -6.25
N LYS A 184 -8.11 -9.41 -7.54
CA LYS A 184 -9.40 -9.44 -8.22
C LYS A 184 -9.94 -10.87 -8.36
N ALA A 185 -9.10 -11.82 -8.76
CA ALA A 185 -9.50 -13.22 -8.82
C ALA A 185 -9.88 -13.80 -7.44
N GLU A 186 -9.37 -13.19 -6.37
CA GLU A 186 -9.67 -13.54 -4.98
C GLU A 186 -10.81 -12.72 -4.36
N ASN A 187 -11.45 -11.82 -5.13
CA ASN A 187 -12.51 -10.92 -4.68
C ASN A 187 -12.14 -10.04 -3.47
N CYS A 188 -10.85 -9.76 -3.25
CA CYS A 188 -10.36 -8.99 -2.12
C CYS A 188 -9.70 -7.66 -2.51
N TYR A 189 -9.71 -7.32 -3.81
CA TYR A 189 -9.05 -6.12 -4.33
C TYR A 189 -9.56 -4.81 -3.72
N PRO A 190 -10.87 -4.47 -3.72
CA PRO A 190 -11.32 -3.17 -3.20
C PRO A 190 -10.98 -2.98 -1.71
N PHE A 191 -11.23 -4.01 -0.90
CA PHE A 191 -10.94 -3.97 0.53
C PHE A 191 -9.43 -3.84 0.82
N SER A 192 -8.61 -4.66 0.15
CA SER A 192 -7.15 -4.63 0.36
C SER A 192 -6.52 -3.34 -0.15
N PHE A 193 -7.10 -2.75 -1.21
CA PHE A 193 -6.67 -1.51 -1.79
C PHE A 193 -6.91 -0.33 -0.83
N ASP A 194 -8.15 -0.17 -0.36
CA ASP A 194 -8.54 0.90 0.57
C ASP A 194 -7.74 0.80 1.88
N MET A 195 -7.62 -0.40 2.45
CA MET A 195 -6.84 -0.65 3.66
C MET A 195 -5.36 -0.27 3.49
N HIS A 196 -4.76 -0.60 2.35
CA HIS A 196 -3.36 -0.27 2.10
C HIS A 196 -3.13 1.23 1.93
N LEU A 197 -4.03 1.95 1.23
CA LEU A 197 -3.95 3.40 1.11
C LEU A 197 -3.89 4.08 2.48
N VAL A 198 -4.82 3.73 3.38
CA VAL A 198 -4.88 4.28 4.74
C VAL A 198 -3.62 3.92 5.53
N GLN A 199 -3.21 2.65 5.50
CA GLN A 199 -2.05 2.19 6.24
C GLN A 199 -0.74 2.81 5.73
N ALA A 200 -0.61 3.05 4.42
CA ALA A 200 0.55 3.69 3.82
C ALA A 200 0.66 5.16 4.26
N VAL A 201 -0.46 5.91 4.30
CA VAL A 201 -0.48 7.28 4.83
C VAL A 201 -0.13 7.30 6.32
N LYS A 202 -0.77 6.43 7.12
CA LYS A 202 -0.49 6.30 8.56
C LYS A 202 0.99 5.99 8.83
N SER A 203 1.57 5.08 8.06
CA SER A 203 2.98 4.68 8.20
C SER A 203 3.93 5.81 7.77
N SER A 204 3.58 6.56 6.72
CA SER A 204 4.40 7.66 6.19
C SER A 204 4.45 8.86 7.12
N LEU A 205 3.41 9.07 7.92
CA LEU A 205 3.29 10.19 8.86
C LEU A 205 3.43 9.75 10.33
N SER A 206 3.78 8.49 10.59
CA SER A 206 4.05 7.99 11.93
C SER A 206 5.36 8.56 12.48
N PRO A 207 5.46 8.91 13.79
CA PRO A 207 4.43 8.77 14.84
C PRO A 207 3.51 10.00 14.97
N VAL A 208 3.60 10.96 14.07
CA VAL A 208 2.98 12.29 14.20
C VAL A 208 1.47 12.25 13.96
N LEU A 209 1.03 11.40 13.03
CA LEU A 209 -0.38 11.18 12.71
C LEU A 209 -0.97 10.02 13.54
N VAL A 210 -2.04 10.31 14.28
CA VAL A 210 -2.88 9.32 14.95
C VAL A 210 -4.29 9.44 14.35
N LEU A 211 -4.73 8.41 13.63
CA LEU A 211 -6.08 8.35 13.06
C LEU A 211 -7.07 7.79 14.10
N ASP A 212 -8.30 8.30 14.08
CA ASP A 212 -9.37 7.82 14.95
C ASP A 212 -9.80 6.39 14.56
N HIS A 213 -10.00 5.54 15.56
CA HIS A 213 -10.29 4.12 15.36
C HIS A 213 -11.70 3.85 14.78
N ASP A 214 -12.66 4.75 15.01
CA ASP A 214 -14.10 4.52 14.76
C ASP A 214 -14.69 5.34 13.60
N THR A 215 -13.90 6.16 12.90
CA THR A 215 -14.42 6.87 11.72
C THR A 215 -14.42 5.95 10.51
N ALA A 216 -15.59 5.38 10.20
CA ALA A 216 -15.84 4.82 8.87
C ALA A 216 -15.46 5.87 7.83
N ALA A 217 -14.53 5.51 6.93
CA ALA A 217 -14.06 6.40 5.87
C ALA A 217 -15.28 6.94 5.10
N LYS A 218 -15.50 8.25 5.18
CA LYS A 218 -16.57 8.88 4.41
C LYS A 218 -16.07 9.02 2.97
N LYS A 219 -16.74 8.34 2.03
CA LYS A 219 -16.50 8.53 0.60
C LYS A 219 -17.08 9.88 0.19
N PHE A 220 -16.22 10.76 -0.32
CA PHE A 220 -16.58 12.02 -0.95
C PHE A 220 -16.72 11.83 -2.46
N THR A 221 -17.16 12.89 -3.13
CA THR A 221 -17.20 12.95 -4.60
C THR A 221 -15.80 12.74 -5.19
N ASN A 222 -15.76 12.21 -6.42
CA ASN A 222 -14.55 12.07 -7.25
C ASN A 222 -13.42 11.25 -6.61
N GLY A 223 -13.77 10.19 -5.88
CA GLY A 223 -12.78 9.22 -5.41
C GLY A 223 -11.95 9.68 -4.22
N TRP A 224 -12.33 10.72 -3.49
CA TRP A 224 -11.65 11.09 -2.24
C TRP A 224 -12.30 10.43 -1.03
N ILE A 225 -11.49 9.99 -0.05
CA ILE A 225 -11.96 9.61 1.27
C ILE A 225 -11.46 10.61 2.31
N LYS A 226 -12.33 10.99 3.25
CA LYS A 226 -11.95 11.80 4.43
C LYS A 226 -11.89 10.92 5.66
N LEU A 227 -10.78 11.03 6.37
CA LEU A 227 -10.54 10.46 7.68
C LEU A 227 -10.27 11.59 8.67
N PHE A 228 -10.44 11.29 9.95
CA PHE A 228 -10.19 12.23 11.04
C PHE A 228 -9.13 11.65 11.98
N GLY A 229 -8.49 12.55 12.72
CA GLY A 229 -7.50 12.16 13.70
C GLY A 229 -6.82 13.38 14.31
N ASN A 230 -5.62 13.14 14.81
CA ASN A 230 -4.77 14.14 15.40
C ASN A 230 -3.39 14.13 14.74
N PHE A 231 -2.88 15.33 14.45
CA PHE A 231 -1.49 15.56 14.09
C PHE A 231 -0.84 16.31 15.25
N GLN A 232 -0.10 15.57 16.09
CA GLN A 232 0.33 16.05 17.41
C GLN A 232 -0.86 16.52 18.27
N VAL A 233 -0.96 17.83 18.54
CA VAL A 233 -2.01 18.47 19.35
C VAL A 233 -3.16 19.03 18.51
N HIS A 234 -3.07 18.96 17.18
CA HIS A 234 -4.06 19.53 16.28
C HIS A 234 -5.05 18.46 15.83
N SER A 235 -6.34 18.74 15.95
CA SER A 235 -7.37 17.96 15.25
C SER A 235 -7.27 18.21 13.75
N ILE A 236 -7.24 17.13 12.98
CA ILE A 236 -6.97 17.16 11.54
C ILE A 236 -7.95 16.32 10.75
N SER A 237 -8.03 16.66 9.47
CA SER A 237 -8.66 15.84 8.46
C SER A 237 -7.62 15.37 7.46
N VAL A 238 -7.66 14.07 7.18
CA VAL A 238 -6.82 13.44 6.16
C VAL A 238 -7.70 13.11 4.97
N MET A 239 -7.33 13.66 3.82
CA MET A 239 -8.00 13.42 2.56
C MET A 239 -7.09 12.55 1.70
N ILE A 240 -7.56 11.36 1.32
CA ILE A 240 -6.79 10.37 0.54
C ILE A 240 -7.52 10.12 -0.78
N HIS A 241 -6.80 10.18 -1.89
CA HIS A 241 -7.33 9.87 -3.20
C HIS A 241 -7.38 8.36 -3.43
N VAL A 242 -8.54 7.88 -3.87
CA VAL A 242 -8.84 6.51 -4.27
C VAL A 242 -8.92 6.48 -5.81
N PRO A 243 -7.85 6.08 -6.50
CA PRO A 243 -7.83 6.03 -7.96
C PRO A 243 -8.84 5.05 -8.54
N THR A 244 -9.23 5.30 -9.78
CA THR A 244 -9.91 4.29 -10.60
C THR A 244 -8.99 3.08 -10.82
N GLU A 245 -9.56 1.91 -11.08
CA GLU A 245 -8.76 0.73 -11.43
C GLU A 245 -7.89 1.00 -12.67
N ALA A 246 -8.43 1.72 -13.67
CA ALA A 246 -7.70 2.06 -14.88
C ALA A 246 -6.45 2.89 -14.58
N ASP A 247 -6.59 3.93 -13.75
CA ASP A 247 -5.46 4.77 -13.34
C ASP A 247 -4.44 3.98 -12.53
N HIS A 248 -4.90 3.20 -11.54
CA HIS A 248 -4.03 2.38 -10.70
C HIS A 248 -3.22 1.37 -11.52
N ARG A 249 -3.79 0.79 -12.58
CA ARG A 249 -3.05 -0.12 -13.48
C ARG A 249 -2.02 0.62 -14.32
N GLN A 250 -2.39 1.76 -14.88
CA GLN A 250 -1.56 2.45 -15.86
C GLN A 250 -0.40 3.21 -15.20
N HIS A 251 -0.66 3.90 -14.10
CA HIS A 251 0.28 4.82 -13.46
C HIS A 251 0.29 4.61 -11.95
N ASN A 252 1.45 4.82 -11.30
CA ASN A 252 1.54 4.85 -9.84
C ASN A 252 1.16 6.25 -9.28
N THR A 253 0.26 6.93 -9.96
CA THR A 253 -0.28 8.25 -9.64
C THR A 253 -1.56 8.44 -10.41
N THR A 254 -2.53 9.16 -9.86
CA THR A 254 -3.63 9.68 -10.65
C THR A 254 -3.18 11.02 -11.24
N PRO A 255 -3.39 11.25 -12.55
CA PRO A 255 -3.01 12.52 -13.19
C PRO A 255 -3.93 13.68 -12.81
N LEU A 256 -5.02 13.41 -12.07
CA LEU A 256 -5.91 14.38 -11.44
C LEU A 256 -6.34 15.48 -12.43
N LYS A 257 -7.06 15.07 -13.47
CA LYS A 257 -7.33 15.86 -14.68
C LYS A 257 -8.69 16.54 -14.68
N ASP A 258 -9.57 16.23 -13.73
CA ASP A 258 -10.89 16.84 -13.70
C ASP A 258 -10.84 18.24 -13.08
N ILE A 259 -11.96 18.97 -13.15
CA ILE A 259 -12.01 20.34 -12.62
C ILE A 259 -11.89 20.35 -11.08
N ASN A 260 -12.41 19.33 -10.39
CA ASN A 260 -12.39 19.24 -8.93
C ASN A 260 -11.00 18.89 -8.41
N ASP A 261 -10.27 18.07 -9.16
CA ASP A 261 -8.87 17.75 -8.97
C ASP A 261 -7.99 19.00 -9.06
N SER A 262 -8.28 19.87 -10.05
CA SER A 262 -7.58 21.14 -10.22
C SER A 262 -7.86 22.10 -9.05
N LEU A 263 -9.12 22.16 -8.59
CA LEU A 263 -9.51 22.91 -7.40
C LEU A 263 -8.76 22.44 -6.13
N TRP A 264 -8.64 21.12 -5.99
CA TRP A 264 -7.89 20.51 -4.90
C TRP A 264 -6.39 20.81 -4.95
N LEU A 265 -5.76 20.60 -6.11
CA LEU A 265 -4.34 20.89 -6.33
C LEU A 265 -4.03 22.36 -6.03
N ASN A 266 -4.88 23.27 -6.52
CA ASN A 266 -4.74 24.70 -6.26
C ASN A 266 -4.80 24.99 -4.76
N GLN A 267 -5.75 24.39 -4.02
CA GLN A 267 -5.82 24.57 -2.57
C GLN A 267 -4.52 24.17 -1.86
N ILE A 268 -3.91 23.04 -2.24
CA ILE A 268 -2.60 22.63 -1.69
C ILE A 268 -1.52 23.64 -2.04
N GLU A 269 -1.46 24.05 -3.30
CA GLU A 269 -0.45 24.99 -3.78
C GLU A 269 -0.51 26.32 -3.03
N MET A 270 -1.70 26.87 -2.83
CA MET A 270 -1.90 28.10 -2.06
C MET A 270 -1.49 27.91 -0.60
N LEU A 271 -2.01 26.88 0.06
CA LEU A 271 -1.79 26.67 1.50
C LEU A 271 -0.37 26.22 1.84
N ARG A 272 0.39 25.69 0.87
CA ARG A 272 1.80 25.33 1.05
C ARG A 272 2.61 26.52 1.56
N ASP A 273 2.40 27.69 0.98
CA ASP A 273 3.25 28.87 1.20
C ASP A 273 2.63 29.91 2.16
N LEU A 274 1.41 29.67 2.64
CA LEU A 274 0.70 30.57 3.57
C LEU A 274 0.78 30.06 5.03
N SER A 275 1.23 30.91 5.95
CA SER A 275 1.26 30.59 7.39
C SER A 275 0.78 31.78 8.21
N HIS A 276 -0.42 31.67 8.77
CA HIS A 276 -1.06 32.72 9.54
C HIS A 276 -2.08 32.13 10.53
N LYS A 277 -2.19 32.69 11.74
CA LYS A 277 -3.07 32.18 12.81
C LYS A 277 -4.56 32.10 12.43
N HIS A 278 -5.01 32.94 11.50
CA HIS A 278 -6.40 33.00 11.01
C HIS A 278 -6.55 32.42 9.59
N ILE A 279 -5.64 31.54 9.16
CA ILE A 279 -5.73 30.76 7.92
C ILE A 279 -5.63 29.27 8.29
N ILE A 280 -6.41 28.43 7.62
CA ILE A 280 -6.36 26.98 7.82
C ILE A 280 -4.97 26.42 7.51
N THR A 281 -4.44 25.58 8.40
CA THR A 281 -3.09 25.01 8.22
C THR A 281 -3.11 23.73 7.40
N LEU A 282 -2.23 23.65 6.39
CA LEU A 282 -1.86 22.41 5.69
C LEU A 282 -0.63 21.80 6.38
N PHE A 283 -0.77 20.61 6.97
CA PHE A 283 0.31 19.94 7.70
C PHE A 283 1.17 19.04 6.80
N ALA A 284 0.53 18.30 5.90
CA ALA A 284 1.23 17.34 5.06
C ALA A 284 0.52 17.15 3.72
N TYR A 285 1.25 16.77 2.68
CA TYR A 285 0.67 16.38 1.40
C TYR A 285 1.60 15.47 0.58
N ASN A 286 1.00 14.72 -0.34
CA ASN A 286 1.64 13.97 -1.41
C ASN A 286 0.76 14.05 -2.67
N THR A 287 1.27 14.69 -3.72
CA THR A 287 0.55 14.82 -5.01
C THR A 287 1.15 13.95 -6.12
N ARG A 288 2.23 13.21 -5.85
CA ARG A 288 3.07 12.57 -6.89
C ARG A 288 2.88 11.08 -7.06
N HIS A 289 2.84 10.33 -5.97
CA HIS A 289 2.78 8.87 -5.99
C HIS A 289 1.64 8.40 -5.10
N MET A 290 0.99 7.29 -5.47
CA MET A 290 -0.03 6.70 -4.62
C MET A 290 0.57 6.26 -3.27
N PRO A 291 -0.12 6.48 -2.13
CA PRO A 291 -1.37 7.25 -2.00
C PRO A 291 -1.14 8.76 -2.20
N GLN A 292 -1.94 9.40 -3.05
CA GLN A 292 -2.00 10.86 -3.10
C GLN A 292 -2.92 11.32 -1.96
N PHE A 293 -2.46 12.28 -1.15
CA PHE A 293 -3.19 12.72 0.03
C PHE A 293 -2.81 14.14 0.45
N TYR A 294 -3.60 14.71 1.36
CA TYR A 294 -3.27 15.92 2.10
C TYR A 294 -3.91 15.91 3.48
N VAL A 295 -3.29 16.64 4.41
CA VAL A 295 -3.66 16.72 5.82
C VAL A 295 -3.82 18.19 6.18
N MET A 296 -4.99 18.58 6.63
CA MET A 296 -5.29 19.94 7.08
C MET A 296 -5.89 19.93 8.47
N GLU A 297 -5.91 21.08 9.13
CA GLU A 297 -6.72 21.28 10.33
C GLU A 297 -8.18 20.88 10.06
N ASP A 298 -8.81 20.20 11.00
CA ASP A 298 -10.25 19.95 11.01
C ASP A 298 -10.85 20.67 12.20
N TYR A 299 -11.72 21.62 11.89
CA TYR A 299 -12.47 22.37 12.89
C TYR A 299 -13.94 22.08 12.71
N LYS A 300 -14.58 21.71 13.81
CA LYS A 300 -16.03 21.60 13.92
C LYS A 300 -16.46 22.35 15.15
N HIS A 301 -17.33 23.33 14.95
CA HIS A 301 -17.89 24.11 16.03
C HIS A 301 -19.37 23.79 16.18
N GLU A 302 -19.75 23.23 17.32
CA GLU A 302 -21.13 22.80 17.61
C GLU A 302 -21.71 21.88 16.51
N GLY A 303 -20.87 21.03 15.91
CA GLY A 303 -21.29 20.11 14.85
C GLY A 303 -21.37 20.70 13.44
N ASN A 304 -21.00 21.97 13.25
CA ASN A 304 -21.02 22.67 11.95
C ASN A 304 -19.64 22.63 11.28
N ASP A 305 -19.60 22.40 9.96
CA ASP A 305 -18.36 22.25 9.19
C ASP A 305 -17.78 23.61 8.74
N ASN A 306 -18.57 24.68 8.72
CA ASN A 306 -18.15 26.04 8.36
C ASN A 306 -19.01 27.12 9.04
N PHE A 307 -18.60 28.38 8.91
CA PHE A 307 -19.26 29.51 9.55
C PHE A 307 -20.66 29.79 8.97
N GLN A 308 -20.92 29.49 7.69
CA GLN A 308 -22.27 29.60 7.13
C GLN A 308 -23.25 28.64 7.81
N GLU A 309 -22.87 27.37 7.97
CA GLU A 309 -23.69 26.38 8.67
C GLU A 309 -23.93 26.78 10.12
N TYR A 310 -22.90 27.28 10.80
CA TYR A 310 -23.04 27.79 12.16
C TYR A 310 -24.04 28.95 12.27
N LEU A 311 -23.96 29.93 11.36
CA LEU A 311 -24.93 31.04 11.30
C LEU A 311 -26.36 30.55 11.04
N VAL A 312 -26.53 29.57 10.15
CA VAL A 312 -27.85 28.96 9.87
C VAL A 312 -28.38 28.24 11.12
N HIS A 313 -27.53 27.45 11.80
CA HIS A 313 -27.89 26.75 13.03
C HIS A 313 -28.35 27.72 14.13
N LEU A 314 -27.61 28.80 14.35
CA LEU A 314 -27.99 29.86 15.29
C LEU A 314 -29.34 30.48 14.91
N SER A 315 -29.52 30.85 13.64
CA SER A 315 -30.76 31.44 13.14
C SER A 315 -31.97 30.52 13.33
N ILE A 316 -31.84 29.21 13.09
CA ILE A 316 -32.91 28.22 13.29
C ILE A 316 -33.30 28.16 14.77
N ASN A 317 -32.31 28.20 15.66
CA ASN A 317 -32.51 28.15 17.11
C ASN A 317 -32.89 29.51 17.72
N LYS A 318 -33.06 30.55 16.89
CA LYS A 318 -33.33 31.93 17.32
C LYS A 318 -32.28 32.47 18.30
N THR A 319 -31.05 31.99 18.18
CA THR A 319 -29.89 32.50 18.88
C THR A 319 -29.04 33.32 17.91
N TYR A 320 -28.32 34.30 18.42
CA TYR A 320 -27.48 35.18 17.60
C TYR A 320 -26.16 35.44 18.30
N LEU A 321 -25.11 35.64 17.51
CA LEU A 321 -23.81 36.03 18.05
C LEU A 321 -23.87 37.46 18.59
N PRO A 322 -23.26 37.73 19.75
CA PRO A 322 -23.04 39.10 20.20
C PRO A 322 -22.26 39.92 19.16
N GLU A 323 -22.57 41.21 19.07
CA GLU A 323 -21.89 42.13 18.14
C GLU A 323 -20.38 42.13 18.33
N ALA A 324 -19.91 42.10 19.58
CA ALA A 324 -18.49 42.03 19.92
C ALA A 324 -17.80 40.80 19.30
N THR A 325 -18.46 39.64 19.32
CA THR A 325 -17.94 38.40 18.71
C THR A 325 -17.86 38.52 17.19
N LEU A 326 -18.89 39.09 16.55
CA LEU A 326 -18.90 39.34 15.11
C LEU A 326 -17.79 40.31 14.68
N LEU A 327 -17.60 41.39 15.43
CA LEU A 327 -16.51 42.35 15.19
C LEU A 327 -15.14 41.70 15.34
N ASN A 328 -14.95 40.85 16.35
CA ASN A 328 -13.72 40.08 16.51
C ASN A 328 -13.50 39.13 15.31
N TYR A 329 -14.53 38.42 14.84
CA TYR A 329 -14.42 37.58 13.64
C TYR A 329 -14.07 38.38 12.38
N LEU A 330 -14.67 39.55 12.19
CA LEU A 330 -14.34 40.44 11.07
C LEU A 330 -12.90 40.93 11.13
N PHE A 331 -12.41 41.29 12.32
CA PHE A 331 -11.01 41.68 12.51
C PHE A 331 -10.04 40.55 12.15
N GLN A 332 -10.33 39.32 12.59
CA GLN A 332 -9.51 38.14 12.29
C GLN A 332 -9.53 37.79 10.80
N ALA A 333 -10.70 37.86 10.17
CA ALA A 333 -10.86 37.67 8.73
C ALA A 333 -10.09 38.73 7.92
N ALA A 334 -10.17 40.00 8.32
CA ALA A 334 -9.42 41.09 7.71
C ALA A 334 -7.91 40.88 7.84
N SER A 335 -7.44 40.45 9.02
CA SER A 335 -6.03 40.12 9.26
C SER A 335 -5.54 38.96 8.37
N ALA A 336 -6.35 37.91 8.16
CA ALA A 336 -6.02 36.83 7.23
C ALA A 336 -5.92 37.32 5.77
N LEU A 337 -6.84 38.18 5.35
CA LEU A 337 -6.87 38.74 4.00
C LEU A 337 -5.71 39.69 3.75
N GLU A 338 -5.38 40.56 4.71
CA GLU A 338 -4.21 41.42 4.66
C GLU A 338 -2.93 40.59 4.46
N TYR A 339 -2.80 39.50 5.22
CA TYR A 339 -1.69 38.56 5.06
C TYR A 339 -1.66 37.96 3.65
N CYS A 340 -2.78 37.43 3.14
CA CYS A 340 -2.86 36.89 1.77
C CYS A 340 -2.42 37.93 0.73
N HIS A 341 -2.94 39.16 0.82
CA HIS A 341 -2.59 40.24 -0.10
C HIS A 341 -1.11 40.64 0.00
N SER A 342 -0.52 40.63 1.21
CA SER A 342 0.92 40.87 1.39
C SER A 342 1.80 39.79 0.72
N LYS A 343 1.26 38.58 0.52
CA LYS A 343 1.87 37.47 -0.21
C LYS A 343 1.51 37.45 -1.70
N GLY A 344 0.77 38.44 -2.18
CA GLY A 344 0.30 38.52 -3.56
C GLY A 344 -0.78 37.48 -3.89
N VAL A 345 -1.47 36.92 -2.90
CA VAL A 345 -2.56 35.96 -3.09
C VAL A 345 -3.90 36.68 -3.08
N VAL A 346 -4.70 36.48 -4.12
CA VAL A 346 -6.12 36.89 -4.14
C VAL A 346 -6.99 35.67 -3.87
N HIS A 347 -7.80 35.73 -2.81
CA HIS A 347 -8.58 34.56 -2.37
C HIS A 347 -9.69 34.15 -3.36
N ARG A 348 -10.37 35.14 -3.96
CA ARG A 348 -11.49 35.02 -4.93
C ARG A 348 -12.76 34.29 -4.47
N ASN A 349 -12.80 33.72 -3.28
CA ASN A 349 -13.97 33.01 -2.75
C ASN A 349 -14.33 33.42 -1.31
N ILE A 350 -14.46 34.72 -1.04
CA ILE A 350 -14.78 35.21 0.31
C ILE A 350 -16.29 35.17 0.53
N THR A 351 -16.73 34.22 1.36
CA THR A 351 -18.12 33.99 1.75
C THR A 351 -18.16 33.48 3.19
N ALA A 352 -19.34 33.39 3.82
CA ALA A 352 -19.42 32.76 5.14
C ALA A 352 -18.94 31.27 5.12
N ALA A 353 -19.12 30.56 4.00
CA ALA A 353 -18.65 29.17 3.87
C ALA A 353 -17.12 29.04 3.77
N SER A 354 -16.41 30.11 3.40
CA SER A 354 -14.94 30.11 3.34
C SER A 354 -14.27 30.35 4.70
N PHE A 355 -15.04 30.42 5.79
CA PHE A 355 -14.49 30.54 7.13
C PHE A 355 -14.92 29.35 7.97
N VAL A 356 -14.05 28.92 8.88
CA VAL A 356 -14.36 27.91 9.88
C VAL A 356 -14.15 28.50 11.26
N VAL A 357 -15.02 28.14 12.20
CA VAL A 357 -14.93 28.55 13.60
C VAL A 357 -14.07 27.54 14.35
N SER A 358 -12.93 28.02 14.86
CA SER A 358 -11.91 27.24 15.57
C SER A 358 -11.99 27.56 17.07
N GLY A 359 -12.89 26.89 17.80
CA GLY A 359 -13.17 27.21 19.21
C GLY A 359 -14.06 28.45 19.36
N SER A 360 -14.33 28.88 20.60
CA SER A 360 -15.42 29.84 20.91
C SER A 360 -15.25 31.25 20.34
N GLU A 361 -14.03 31.68 19.99
CA GLU A 361 -13.76 33.07 19.58
C GLU A 361 -12.70 33.21 18.47
N THR A 362 -12.45 32.16 17.69
CA THR A 362 -11.52 32.24 16.57
C THR A 362 -12.15 31.80 15.27
N VAL A 363 -11.94 32.58 14.21
CA VAL A 363 -12.24 32.19 12.82
C VAL A 363 -10.95 32.02 12.03
N LYS A 364 -10.97 31.07 11.11
CA LYS A 364 -9.90 30.84 10.16
C LYS A 364 -10.45 30.83 8.73
N LEU A 365 -9.76 31.52 7.84
CA LEU A 365 -10.01 31.51 6.41
C LEU A 365 -9.59 30.15 5.82
N SER A 366 -10.48 29.55 5.04
CA SER A 366 -10.32 28.32 4.27
C SER A 366 -10.83 28.53 2.84
N GLY A 367 -10.92 27.48 2.03
CA GLY A 367 -11.55 27.59 0.71
C GLY A 367 -10.66 28.20 -0.38
N PHE A 368 -9.35 27.96 -0.31
CA PHE A 368 -8.35 28.47 -1.26
C PHE A 368 -8.37 27.82 -2.65
N HIS A 369 -9.31 26.92 -2.92
CA HIS A 369 -9.43 26.19 -4.18
C HIS A 369 -9.65 27.11 -5.40
N LEU A 370 -10.19 28.31 -5.21
CA LEU A 370 -10.31 29.34 -6.24
C LEU A 370 -9.26 30.44 -6.15
N SER A 371 -8.30 30.40 -5.23
CA SER A 371 -7.34 31.50 -5.07
C SER A 371 -6.29 31.54 -6.19
N PHE A 372 -5.53 32.64 -6.28
CA PHE A 372 -4.53 32.85 -7.33
C PHE A 372 -3.41 33.80 -6.87
N PHE A 373 -2.17 33.55 -7.32
CA PHE A 373 -1.01 34.44 -7.11
C PHE A 373 -0.91 35.52 -8.20
N LEU A 374 -0.92 36.80 -7.82
CA LEU A 374 -0.83 37.94 -8.75
C LEU A 374 0.50 38.05 -9.50
N LYS A 375 1.58 37.49 -8.95
CA LYS A 375 2.87 37.37 -9.62
C LYS A 375 3.25 35.88 -9.62
N PRO A 376 3.70 35.31 -10.75
CA PRO A 376 4.26 33.98 -10.72
C PRO A 376 5.43 34.01 -9.75
N THR A 377 5.38 33.16 -8.72
CA THR A 377 6.56 32.97 -7.88
C THR A 377 7.65 32.37 -8.76
N GLU A 378 8.92 32.75 -8.55
CA GLU A 378 10.06 32.14 -9.27
C GLU A 378 10.16 30.60 -9.04
N ASN A 379 9.27 30.06 -8.19
CA ASN A 379 9.02 28.65 -7.91
C ASN A 379 7.91 28.01 -8.79
N GLU A 380 7.56 28.59 -9.94
CA GLU A 380 6.95 27.84 -11.06
C GLU A 380 7.84 26.68 -11.56
N LYS A 381 9.05 26.53 -11.00
CA LYS A 381 9.79 25.27 -11.00
C LYS A 381 9.01 24.23 -10.19
N VAL A 382 8.14 23.52 -10.91
CA VAL A 382 7.80 22.10 -10.79
C VAL A 382 7.63 21.64 -9.34
N LEU A 383 6.44 21.15 -8.95
CA LEU A 383 6.26 20.21 -7.84
C LEU A 383 7.30 19.06 -7.94
N GLY A 384 8.50 19.31 -7.43
CA GLY A 384 9.77 18.63 -7.65
C GLY A 384 10.65 18.87 -6.44
N ASN A 385 11.18 17.87 -5.73
CA ASN A 385 11.41 16.47 -6.04
C ASN A 385 11.16 15.58 -4.80
N ASN A 386 10.27 15.99 -3.89
CA ASN A 386 10.13 15.35 -2.56
C ASN A 386 8.90 14.43 -2.48
N ASN A 387 9.08 13.27 -1.85
CA ASN A 387 8.13 12.16 -1.89
C ASN A 387 7.02 12.21 -0.83
N ILE A 388 7.06 13.13 0.12
CA ILE A 388 6.00 13.57 1.06
C ILE A 388 6.55 14.88 1.65
N CYS A 389 5.73 15.93 1.72
CA CYS A 389 6.14 17.18 2.35
C CYS A 389 5.43 17.34 3.69
N LEU A 390 6.22 17.45 4.77
CA LEU A 390 5.76 17.94 6.06
C LEU A 390 6.01 19.45 6.11
N LYS A 391 4.98 20.22 6.44
CA LYS A 391 5.15 21.65 6.69
C LYS A 391 5.69 21.82 8.12
N SER A 392 6.84 22.49 8.23
CA SER A 392 7.54 22.78 9.49
C SER A 392 6.75 23.69 10.40
#